data_AF-A0A5B0RFX2-F1
#
_entry.id   AF-A0A5B0RFX2-F1
#
_cell.length_a   1.000
_cell.length_b   1.000
_cell.length_c   1.000
_cell.angle_alpha   90.00
_cell.angle_beta   90.00
_cell.angle_gamma   90.00
#
_symmetry.space_group_name_H-M   'P 1'
#
loop_
_entity.id
_entity.type
_entity.pdbx_description
1 polymer ?
#
loop_
_entity_poly.entity_id
_entity_poly.type
_entity_poly.pdbx_seq_one_letter_code
_entity_poly.pdbx_strand_id
1 'polypeptide(L)'
;MRNTSQLIKTAIQANVSMITVHGRTRRQASSYPVNLESIKFANEEARSSSHGTRVPVVANGDIFSLDDARKTREMCGVHGVMSARGLQENPALFAGYDRIPLAGIQVNLLLPLRLSLQTI
;
A
#
# COMPACT_ATOMS: atom_id res chain seq x y z
N MET A 1 -2.25 -1.62 -20.06
CA MET A 1 -1.50 -0.42 -19.64
C MET A 1 -2.10 0.92 -20.12
N ARG A 2 -2.75 1.01 -21.31
CA ARG A 2 -3.40 2.27 -21.77
C ARG A 2 -4.38 2.88 -20.75
N ASN A 3 -5.30 2.09 -20.20
CA ASN A 3 -6.28 2.59 -19.22
C ASN A 3 -5.62 3.10 -17.92
N THR A 4 -4.54 2.44 -17.48
CA THR A 4 -3.77 2.85 -16.29
C THR A 4 -3.15 4.23 -16.50
N SER A 5 -2.53 4.47 -17.66
CA SER A 5 -1.94 5.77 -18.00
C SER A 5 -2.99 6.89 -18.01
N GLN A 6 -4.17 6.64 -18.59
CA GLN A 6 -5.25 7.62 -18.61
C GLN A 6 -5.75 7.96 -17.19
N LEU A 7 -5.92 6.95 -16.31
CA LEU A 7 -6.32 7.17 -14.93
C LEU A 7 -5.28 8.01 -14.16
N ILE A 8 -3.99 7.72 -14.34
CA ILE A 8 -2.90 8.47 -13.69
C ILE A 8 -2.92 9.92 -14.14
N LYS A 9 -2.99 10.19 -15.45
CA LYS A 9 -3.05 11.55 -16.00
C LYS A 9 -4.26 12.31 -15.48
N THR A 10 -5.42 11.67 -15.46
CA THR A 10 -6.67 12.25 -14.94
C THR A 10 -6.53 12.61 -13.45
N ALA A 11 -5.95 11.73 -12.63
CA ALA A 11 -5.72 11.99 -11.21
C ALA A 11 -4.75 13.17 -11.01
N ILE A 12 -3.65 13.22 -11.77
CA ILE A 12 -2.68 14.32 -11.70
C ILE A 12 -3.33 15.66 -12.09
N GLN A 13 -4.11 15.69 -13.18
CA GLN A 13 -4.86 16.88 -13.60
C GLN A 13 -5.88 17.34 -12.56
N ALA A 14 -6.41 16.41 -11.76
CA ALA A 14 -7.27 16.71 -10.62
C ALA A 14 -6.50 17.20 -9.37
N ASN A 15 -5.19 17.45 -9.47
CA ASN A 15 -4.33 17.95 -8.38
C ASN A 15 -4.30 17.05 -7.14
N VAL A 16 -4.32 15.73 -7.32
CA VAL A 16 -4.16 14.80 -6.20
C VAL A 16 -2.81 14.97 -5.50
N SER A 17 -2.80 14.83 -4.18
CA SER A 17 -1.56 14.91 -3.39
C SER A 17 -0.72 13.62 -3.44
N MET A 18 -1.32 12.49 -3.82
CA MET A 18 -0.67 11.17 -3.87
C MET A 18 -1.48 10.19 -4.72
N ILE A 19 -0.79 9.22 -5.33
CA ILE A 19 -1.43 8.08 -5.99
C ILE A 19 -0.98 6.80 -5.30
N THR A 20 -1.93 5.94 -4.92
CA THR A 20 -1.63 4.57 -4.47
C THR A 20 -2.02 3.58 -5.56
N VAL A 21 -1.12 2.65 -5.88
CA VAL A 21 -1.32 1.66 -6.94
C VAL A 21 -1.33 0.26 -6.34
N HIS A 22 -2.47 -0.41 -6.43
CA HIS A 22 -2.55 -1.83 -6.16
C HIS A 22 -2.14 -2.62 -7.41
N GLY A 23 -1.12 -3.48 -7.32
CA GLY A 23 -0.61 -4.23 -8.48
C GLY A 23 -1.50 -5.40 -8.94
N ARG A 24 -2.81 -5.31 -8.74
CA ARG A 24 -3.80 -6.24 -9.30
C ARG A 24 -4.92 -5.47 -9.96
N THR A 25 -5.49 -6.06 -10.99
CA THR A 25 -6.73 -5.58 -11.62
C THR A 25 -7.93 -5.94 -10.75
N ARG A 26 -9.05 -5.23 -10.95
CA ARG A 26 -10.33 -5.49 -10.26
C ARG A 26 -10.82 -6.95 -10.34
N ARG A 27 -10.43 -7.70 -11.37
CA ARG A 27 -10.87 -9.08 -11.60
C ARG A 27 -9.96 -10.14 -10.96
N GLN A 28 -8.78 -9.73 -10.50
CA GLN A 28 -7.84 -10.65 -9.86
C GLN A 28 -8.15 -10.74 -8.37
N ALA A 29 -8.34 -11.96 -7.89
CA ALA A 29 -8.46 -12.24 -6.46
C ALA A 29 -7.12 -12.03 -5.74
N SER A 30 -7.16 -11.92 -4.41
CA SER A 30 -5.97 -11.76 -3.56
C SER A 30 -4.99 -12.93 -3.58
N SER A 31 -5.37 -14.06 -4.18
CA SER A 31 -4.52 -15.22 -4.43
C SER A 31 -3.62 -15.06 -5.66
N TYR A 32 -3.95 -14.17 -6.58
CA TYR A 32 -3.06 -13.82 -7.70
C TYR A 32 -1.88 -13.00 -7.16
N PRO A 33 -0.64 -13.23 -7.62
CA PRO A 33 0.50 -12.43 -7.19
C PRO A 33 0.33 -10.97 -7.65
N VAL A 34 0.86 -10.05 -6.84
CA VAL A 34 0.98 -8.63 -7.23
C VAL A 34 1.93 -8.48 -8.41
N ASN A 35 1.50 -7.72 -9.41
CA ASN A 35 2.31 -7.38 -10.56
C ASN A 35 3.15 -6.12 -10.27
N LEU A 36 4.41 -6.33 -9.89
CA LEU A 36 5.36 -5.25 -9.57
C LEU A 36 5.75 -4.41 -10.80
N GLU A 37 5.79 -5.00 -11.99
CA GLU A 37 6.06 -4.26 -13.23
C GLU A 37 4.96 -3.23 -13.52
N SER A 38 3.69 -3.57 -13.23
CA SER A 38 2.57 -2.66 -13.40
C SER A 38 2.64 -1.47 -12.44
N ILE A 39 3.15 -1.68 -11.23
CA ILE A 39 3.38 -0.62 -10.24
C ILE A 39 4.55 0.26 -10.68
N LYS A 40 5.65 -0.36 -11.15
CA LYS A 40 6.80 0.37 -11.71
C LYS A 40 6.39 1.26 -12.88
N PHE A 41 5.65 0.70 -13.84
CA PHE A 41 5.07 1.45 -14.96
C PHE A 41 4.22 2.63 -14.48
N ALA A 42 3.36 2.43 -13.47
CA ALA A 42 2.52 3.49 -12.95
C ALA A 42 3.34 4.62 -12.28
N ASN A 43 4.42 4.28 -11.59
CA ASN A 43 5.35 5.27 -11.02
C ASN A 43 6.08 6.09 -12.10
N GLU A 44 6.58 5.42 -13.14
CA GLU A 44 7.23 6.07 -14.29
C GLU A 44 6.25 7.00 -15.04
N GLU A 45 5.01 6.55 -15.24
CA GLU A 45 3.98 7.33 -15.90
C GLU A 45 3.52 8.54 -15.07
N ALA A 46 3.43 8.39 -13.75
CA ALA A 46 3.12 9.52 -12.87
C ALA A 46 4.25 10.56 -12.89
N ARG A 47 5.51 10.09 -12.94
CA ARG A 47 6.68 10.97 -13.04
C ARG A 47 6.71 11.71 -14.38
N SER A 48 6.39 11.06 -15.50
CA SER A 48 6.38 11.69 -16.82
C SER A 48 5.22 12.68 -16.99
N SER A 49 4.05 12.39 -16.42
CA SER A 49 2.82 13.16 -16.62
C SER A 49 2.71 14.41 -15.74
N SER A 50 3.60 14.58 -14.77
CA SER A 50 3.43 15.57 -13.71
C SER A 50 4.15 16.91 -13.94
N HIS A 51 4.81 17.09 -15.08
CA HIS A 51 5.32 18.39 -15.59
C HIS A 51 6.07 19.26 -14.56
N GLY A 52 6.81 18.64 -13.63
CA GLY A 52 7.56 19.33 -12.58
C GLY A 52 6.89 19.34 -11.21
N THR A 53 5.61 19.00 -11.10
CA THR A 53 4.94 18.75 -9.81
C THR A 53 5.23 17.32 -9.37
N ARG A 54 5.83 17.10 -8.20
CA ARG A 54 6.15 15.73 -7.77
C ARG A 54 4.94 15.08 -7.10
N VAL A 55 4.12 14.31 -7.84
CA VAL A 55 3.05 13.49 -7.24
C VAL A 55 3.65 12.15 -6.76
N PRO A 56 3.72 11.90 -5.44
CA PRO A 56 4.27 10.66 -4.91
C PRO A 56 3.37 9.46 -5.24
N VAL A 57 4.01 8.35 -5.60
CA VAL A 57 3.36 7.05 -5.82
C VAL A 57 3.68 6.10 -4.69
N VAL A 58 2.66 5.43 -4.16
CA VAL A 58 2.74 4.40 -3.11
C VAL A 58 2.31 3.05 -3.68
N ALA A 59 3.14 2.03 -3.51
CA ALA A 59 2.81 0.67 -3.92
C ALA A 59 1.91 -0.02 -2.88
N ASN A 60 0.90 -0.78 -3.33
CA ASN A 60 0.07 -1.58 -2.46
C ASN A 60 -0.08 -3.02 -2.97
N GLY A 61 -0.06 -3.95 -2.02
CA GLY A 61 -0.26 -5.38 -2.25
C GLY A 61 0.93 -6.22 -1.81
N ASP A 62 0.63 -7.35 -1.18
CA ASP A 62 1.58 -8.40 -0.77
C ASP A 62 2.77 -7.95 0.08
N ILE A 63 2.55 -6.94 0.93
CA ILE A 63 3.52 -6.49 1.94
C ILE A 63 3.17 -7.14 3.28
N PHE A 64 3.88 -8.22 3.64
CA PHE A 64 3.69 -8.95 4.91
C PHE A 64 4.87 -8.80 5.87
N SER A 65 5.98 -8.25 5.39
CA SER A 65 7.16 -7.94 6.16
C SER A 65 7.77 -6.59 5.77
N LEU A 66 8.69 -6.11 6.62
CA LEU A 66 9.51 -4.95 6.31
C LEU A 66 10.47 -5.20 5.13
N ASP A 67 10.85 -6.45 4.90
CA ASP A 67 11.67 -6.83 3.75
C ASP A 67 10.87 -6.74 2.45
N ASP A 68 9.62 -7.23 2.42
CA ASP A 68 8.71 -7.02 1.28
C ASP A 68 8.55 -5.53 0.97
N ALA A 69 8.35 -4.72 2.01
CA ALA A 69 8.24 -3.27 1.88
C ALA A 69 9.47 -2.64 1.21
N ARG A 70 10.67 -3.04 1.65
CA ARG A 70 11.94 -2.54 1.07
C ARG A 70 12.11 -3.00 -0.37
N LYS A 71 11.94 -4.29 -0.63
CA LYS A 71 12.05 -4.92 -1.94
C LYS A 71 11.08 -4.31 -2.96
N THR A 72 9.81 -4.18 -2.61
CA THR A 72 8.80 -3.55 -3.48
C THR A 72 9.15 -2.08 -3.75
N ARG A 73 9.59 -1.34 -2.73
CA ARG A 73 10.00 0.06 -2.91
C ARG A 73 11.16 0.19 -3.89
N GLU A 74 12.18 -0.66 -3.73
CA GLU A 74 13.38 -0.66 -4.57
C GLU A 74 13.05 -1.07 -6.01
N MET A 75 12.37 -2.20 -6.21
CA MET A 75 12.04 -2.72 -7.55
C MET A 75 11.14 -1.77 -8.35
N CYS A 76 10.17 -1.12 -7.71
CA CYS A 76 9.21 -0.25 -8.37
C CYS A 76 9.64 1.23 -8.40
N GLY A 77 10.67 1.62 -7.64
CA GLY A 77 11.13 3.01 -7.51
C GLY A 77 10.10 3.95 -6.87
N VAL A 78 9.16 3.41 -6.07
CA VAL A 78 8.05 4.17 -5.47
C VAL A 78 8.48 4.96 -4.23
N HIS A 79 7.66 5.92 -3.82
CA HIS A 79 7.95 6.82 -2.69
C HIS A 79 7.62 6.16 -1.34
N GLY A 80 6.72 5.17 -1.34
CA GLY A 80 6.36 4.40 -0.15
C GLY A 80 5.62 3.13 -0.51
N VAL A 81 5.27 2.36 0.53
CA VAL A 81 4.42 1.17 0.40
C VAL A 81 3.26 1.25 1.39
N MET A 82 2.17 0.58 1.05
CA MET A 82 0.99 0.41 1.89
C MET A 82 0.73 -1.07 2.05
N SER A 83 0.54 -1.53 3.29
CA SER A 83 0.08 -2.88 3.61
C SER A 83 -1.37 -2.84 4.10
N ALA A 84 -2.14 -3.87 3.77
CA ALA A 84 -3.49 -4.07 4.30
C ALA A 84 -3.54 -5.38 5.11
N ARG A 85 -3.51 -6.53 4.43
CA ARG A 85 -3.53 -7.85 5.08
C ARG A 85 -2.36 -8.06 6.04
N GLY A 86 -1.15 -7.66 5.67
CA GLY A 86 0.02 -7.77 6.55
C GLY A 86 -0.16 -7.00 7.86
N LEU A 87 -0.82 -5.83 7.84
CA LEU A 87 -1.17 -5.10 9.06
C LEU A 87 -2.32 -5.73 9.85
N GLN A 88 -3.26 -6.42 9.19
CA GLN A 88 -4.30 -7.19 9.89
C GLN A 88 -3.70 -8.37 10.65
N GLU A 89 -2.68 -9.01 10.09
CA GLU A 89 -1.96 -10.12 10.73
C GLU A 89 -0.97 -9.63 11.80
N ASN A 90 -0.27 -8.53 11.53
CA ASN A 90 0.71 -7.95 12.43
C ASN A 90 0.69 -6.41 12.35
N PRO A 91 -0.06 -5.74 13.23
CA PRO A 91 -0.08 -4.28 13.30
C PRO A 91 1.30 -3.66 13.60
N ALA A 92 2.24 -4.42 14.16
CA ALA A 92 3.59 -3.98 14.45
C ALA A 92 4.58 -4.16 13.27
N LEU A 93 4.09 -4.55 12.08
CA LEU A 93 4.90 -4.82 10.88
C LEU A 93 5.88 -3.69 10.57
N PHE A 94 5.42 -2.43 10.51
CA PHE A 94 6.29 -1.29 10.18
C PHE A 94 7.19 -0.85 11.33
N ALA A 95 7.00 -1.37 12.54
CA ALA A 95 7.85 -1.10 13.68
C ALA A 95 9.07 -2.06 13.77
N GLY A 96 9.25 -2.98 12.82
CA GLY A 96 10.40 -3.89 12.81
C GLY A 96 10.14 -5.27 13.37
N TYR A 97 8.92 -5.54 13.86
CA TYR A 97 8.63 -6.80 14.53
C TYR A 97 8.06 -7.82 13.56
N ASP A 98 8.61 -9.03 13.56
CA ASP A 98 8.10 -10.15 12.76
C ASP A 98 6.73 -10.64 13.27
N ARG A 99 6.40 -10.36 14.53
CA ARG A 99 5.14 -10.71 15.19
C ARG A 99 4.72 -9.61 16.15
N ILE A 100 3.45 -9.59 16.52
CA ILE A 100 2.93 -8.65 17.52
C ILE A 100 3.66 -8.88 18.85
N PRO A 101 4.37 -7.87 19.41
CA PRO A 101 4.97 -7.99 20.73
C PRO A 101 3.90 -8.27 21.79
N LEU A 102 4.21 -9.03 22.85
CA LEU A 102 3.26 -9.36 23.92
C LEU A 102 2.60 -8.10 24.52
N ALA A 103 3.37 -7.02 24.70
CA ALA A 103 2.85 -5.73 25.15
C ALA A 103 1.80 -5.13 24.19
N GLY A 104 1.92 -5.38 22.88
CA GLY A 104 0.96 -4.96 21.86
C GLY A 104 -0.31 -5.81 21.82
N ILE A 105 -0.26 -7.05 22.30
CA ILE A 105 -1.43 -7.95 22.35
C ILE A 105 -2.48 -7.44 23.36
N GLN A 106 -2.04 -6.91 24.51
CA GLN A 106 -2.94 -6.34 25.52
C GLN A 106 -3.79 -5.20 24.93
N VAL A 107 -3.21 -4.34 24.10
CA VAL A 107 -3.94 -3.21 23.50
C VAL A 107 -4.88 -3.70 22.39
N ASN A 108 -4.44 -4.61 21.52
CA ASN A 108 -5.20 -5.00 20.33
C ASN A 108 -6.38 -5.95 20.62
N LEU A 109 -6.29 -6.81 21.64
CA LEU A 109 -7.44 -7.64 22.07
C LEU A 109 -8.44 -6.87 22.93
N LEU A 110 -7.97 -5.97 23.81
CA LEU A 110 -8.85 -5.30 24.77
C LEU A 110 -9.62 -4.12 24.15
N LEU A 111 -9.13 -3.51 23.07
CA LEU A 111 -9.81 -2.38 22.42
C LEU A 111 -11.18 -2.77 21.81
N PRO A 112 -11.30 -3.83 20.98
CA PRO A 112 -12.60 -4.25 20.47
C PRO A 112 -13.55 -4.75 21.58
N LEU A 113 -13.02 -5.41 22.62
CA LEU A 113 -13.81 -5.81 23.80
C LEU A 113 -14.30 -4.61 24.64
N ARG A 114 -13.52 -3.52 24.74
CA ARG A 114 -13.94 -2.30 25.44
C ARG A 114 -14.95 -1.50 24.64
N LEU A 115 -14.79 -1.40 23.32
CA LEU A 115 -15.72 -0.68 22.46
C LEU A 115 -17.08 -1.38 22.37
N SER A 116 -17.12 -2.71 22.39
CA SER A 116 -18.39 -3.46 22.44
C SER A 116 -19.12 -3.33 23.77
N LEU A 117 -18.41 -3.16 24.88
CA LEU A 117 -18.99 -2.98 26.22
C LEU A 117 -19.41 -1.53 26.54
N GLN A 118 -18.98 -0.55 25.75
CA GLN A 118 -19.40 0.86 25.90
C GLN A 118 -20.63 1.22 25.06
N THR A 119 -21.16 0.28 24.27
CA THR A 119 -22.32 0.51 23.39
C THR A 119 -23.58 -0.23 23.87
N ILE A 120 -23.64 -0.59 25.17
CA ILE A 120 -24.82 -1.17 25.83
C ILE A 120 -25.21 -0.28 27.01
#